data_AF-N1ZW63-F1
#
_entry.id   AF-N1ZW63-F1
#
_cell.length_a   1.000
_cell.length_b   1.000
_cell.length_c   1.000
_cell.angle_alpha   90.00
_cell.angle_beta   90.00
_cell.angle_gamma   90.00
#
_symmetry.space_group_name_H-M   'P 1'
#
loop_
_entity.id
_entity.type
_entity.pdbx_description
1 polymer ?
#
loop_
_entity_poly.entity_id
_entity_poly.type
_entity_poly.pdbx_seq_one_letter_code
_entity_poly.pdbx_strand_id
1 'polypeptide(L)'
;MKQITRMRKAVCIMANELKKAGYSLSQAFKTVWKRVKFSMTIRAAGTTFGNRQECLNFLKQFRQHDLCVTLEREPDNIYDGNAIRIVVHIFSLSKRTVVGYVPKELAREL
;
A
#
# COMPACT_ATOMS: atom_id res chain seq x y z
N MET A 1 3.32 -15.02 19.22
CA MET A 1 4.33 -14.05 19.72
C MET A 1 5.15 -13.37 18.63
N LYS A 2 5.96 -14.07 17.81
CA LYS A 2 6.94 -13.47 16.86
C LYS A 2 6.42 -12.30 15.99
N GLN A 3 5.16 -12.35 15.52
CA GLN A 3 4.52 -11.30 14.72
C GLN A 3 4.31 -9.98 15.49
N ILE A 4 3.86 -10.05 16.74
CA ILE A 4 3.64 -8.87 17.61
C ILE A 4 4.98 -8.15 17.86
N THR A 5 6.05 -8.91 18.07
CA THR A 5 7.40 -8.35 18.25
C THR A 5 7.90 -7.64 17.00
N ARG A 6 7.66 -8.20 15.79
CA ARG A 6 7.99 -7.53 14.52
C ARG A 6 7.19 -6.24 14.33
N MET A 7 5.89 -6.26 14.59
CA MET A 7 5.02 -5.08 14.51
C MET A 7 5.49 -3.96 15.44
N ARG A 8 5.78 -4.26 16.72
CA ARG A 8 6.29 -3.27 17.68
C ARG A 8 7.64 -2.68 17.24
N LYS A 9 8.56 -3.49 16.71
CA LYS A 9 9.84 -2.99 16.15
C LYS A 9 9.60 -2.03 14.97
N ALA A 10 8.72 -2.38 14.03
CA ALA A 10 8.39 -1.52 12.90
C ALA A 10 7.75 -0.19 13.35
N VAL A 11 6.84 -0.22 14.33
CA VAL A 11 6.26 0.99 14.95
C VAL A 11 7.35 1.90 15.52
N CYS A 12 8.27 1.36 16.33
CA CYS A 12 9.34 2.17 16.92
C CYS A 12 10.27 2.79 15.87
N ILE A 13 10.64 2.03 14.81
CA ILE A 13 11.50 2.54 13.72
C ILE A 13 10.81 3.71 13.01
N MET A 14 9.56 3.53 12.56
CA MET A 14 8.82 4.59 11.87
C MET A 14 8.55 5.81 12.77
N ALA A 15 8.31 5.60 14.07
CA ALA A 15 8.09 6.70 15.01
C ALA A 15 9.37 7.52 15.24
N ASN A 16 10.54 6.88 15.24
CA ASN A 16 11.82 7.55 15.31
C ASN A 16 12.12 8.38 14.04
N GLU A 17 11.78 7.88 12.84
CA GLU A 17 11.93 8.67 11.61
C GLU A 17 10.98 9.88 11.59
N LEU A 18 9.72 9.74 12.03
CA LEU A 18 8.84 10.91 12.20
C LEU A 18 9.37 11.89 13.26
N LYS A 19 10.01 11.40 14.32
CA LYS A 19 10.63 12.26 15.33
C LYS A 19 11.80 13.07 14.76
N LYS A 20 12.61 12.48 13.86
CA LYS A 20 13.64 13.22 13.09
C LYS A 20 13.02 14.26 12.17
N ALA A 21 11.87 13.95 11.55
CA ALA A 21 11.10 14.87 10.72
C ALA A 21 10.32 15.96 11.50
N GLY A 22 10.64 16.19 12.79
CA GLY A 22 10.11 17.29 13.59
C GLY A 22 8.84 17.00 14.41
N TYR A 23 8.23 15.82 14.30
CA TYR A 23 7.04 15.49 15.08
C TYR A 23 7.35 15.37 16.59
N SER A 24 6.40 15.69 17.48
CA SER A 24 6.53 15.31 18.89
C SER A 24 6.46 13.78 19.03
N LEU A 25 7.05 13.23 20.10
CA LEU A 25 7.06 11.78 20.33
C LEU A 25 5.62 11.20 20.40
N SER A 26 4.70 11.92 21.06
CA SER A 26 3.28 11.54 21.14
C SER A 26 2.61 11.53 19.75
N GLN A 27 2.84 12.56 18.92
CA GLN A 27 2.29 12.61 17.57
C GLN A 27 2.90 11.50 16.68
N ALA A 28 4.21 11.29 16.73
CA ALA A 28 4.89 10.26 15.95
C ALA A 28 4.32 8.86 16.25
N PHE A 29 4.21 8.48 17.53
CA PHE A 29 3.62 7.19 17.91
C PHE A 29 2.13 7.10 17.58
N LYS A 30 1.33 8.16 17.74
CA LYS A 30 -0.09 8.17 17.34
C LYS A 30 -0.26 7.97 15.82
N THR A 31 0.49 8.72 15.01
CA THR A 31 0.47 8.62 13.54
C THR A 31 0.91 7.24 13.07
N VAL A 32 2.01 6.71 13.61
CA VAL A 32 2.51 5.39 13.22
C VAL A 32 1.60 4.27 13.72
N TRP A 33 1.05 4.36 14.93
CA TRP A 33 0.11 3.36 15.42
C TRP A 33 -1.18 3.35 14.57
N LYS A 34 -1.65 4.52 14.13
CA LYS A 34 -2.76 4.63 13.17
C LYS A 34 -2.41 3.91 11.85
N ARG A 35 -1.28 4.27 11.24
CA ARG A 35 -0.78 3.63 10.00
C ARG A 35 -0.60 2.12 10.15
N VAL A 36 -0.02 1.63 11.24
CA VAL A 36 0.24 0.19 11.48
C VAL A 36 -1.03 -0.58 11.84
N LYS A 37 -1.99 0.02 12.55
CA LYS A 37 -3.31 -0.56 12.79
C LYS A 37 -4.06 -0.80 11.47
N PHE A 38 -3.82 0.04 10.46
CA PHE A 38 -4.33 -0.13 9.09
C PHE A 38 -3.38 -0.90 8.14
N SER A 39 -2.15 -1.23 8.55
CA SER A 39 -1.14 -1.86 7.66
C SER A 39 -1.15 -3.40 7.66
N MET A 40 -2.12 -4.05 8.30
CA MET A 40 -2.28 -5.51 8.22
C MET A 40 -3.25 -5.87 7.09
N THR A 41 -2.69 -6.03 5.89
CA THR A 41 -3.36 -6.49 4.67
C THR A 41 -4.52 -5.59 4.20
N ILE A 42 -4.21 -4.63 3.33
CA ILE A 42 -5.23 -3.85 2.65
C ILE A 42 -5.86 -4.65 1.51
N ARG A 43 -7.17 -4.48 1.30
CA ARG A 43 -7.85 -4.98 0.10
C ARG A 43 -7.84 -3.89 -0.98
N ALA A 44 -7.48 -4.27 -2.21
CA ALA A 44 -7.56 -3.38 -3.36
C ALA A 44 -9.01 -2.99 -3.64
N ALA A 45 -9.28 -1.70 -3.78
CA ALA A 45 -10.55 -1.15 -4.23
C ALA A 45 -10.60 -1.07 -5.77
N GLY A 46 -11.81 -1.06 -6.33
CA GLY A 46 -12.01 -0.86 -7.78
C GLY A 46 -11.60 -2.02 -8.69
N THR A 47 -11.38 -3.23 -8.13
CA THR A 47 -10.95 -4.42 -8.88
C THR A 47 -11.97 -4.93 -9.91
N THR A 48 -13.23 -4.52 -9.81
CA THR A 48 -14.33 -4.86 -10.74
C THR A 48 -14.44 -3.93 -11.95
N PHE A 49 -13.70 -2.82 -11.99
CA PHE A 49 -13.83 -1.83 -13.08
C PHE A 49 -12.92 -2.17 -14.26
N GLY A 50 -13.49 -2.20 -15.47
CA GLY A 50 -12.77 -2.53 -16.71
C GLY A 50 -12.23 -3.97 -16.70
N ASN A 51 -11.12 -4.19 -17.41
CA ASN A 51 -10.47 -5.50 -17.53
C ASN A 51 -9.70 -5.99 -16.28
N ARG A 52 -9.87 -5.34 -15.12
CA ARG A 52 -9.07 -5.65 -13.91
C ARG A 52 -9.28 -7.06 -13.38
N GLN A 53 -10.48 -7.64 -13.49
CA GLN A 53 -10.74 -9.03 -13.11
C GLN A 53 -10.00 -10.03 -14.03
N GLU A 54 -9.92 -9.74 -15.33
CA GLU A 54 -9.14 -10.53 -16.28
C GLU A 54 -7.64 -10.41 -15.99
N CYS A 55 -7.13 -9.20 -15.73
CA CYS A 55 -5.75 -9.00 -15.27
C CYS A 55 -5.45 -9.77 -13.98
N LEU A 56 -6.36 -9.75 -12.99
CA LEU A 56 -6.21 -10.52 -11.74
C LEU A 56 -6.21 -12.03 -11.99
N ASN A 57 -7.03 -12.53 -12.92
CA ASN A 57 -6.99 -13.94 -13.32
C ASN A 57 -5.69 -14.29 -14.05
N PHE A 58 -5.23 -13.45 -14.97
CA PHE A 58 -3.96 -13.59 -15.67
C PHE A 58 -2.77 -13.59 -14.69
N LEU A 59 -2.81 -12.77 -13.63
CA LEU A 59 -1.76 -12.73 -12.62
C LEU A 59 -1.62 -14.01 -11.79
N LYS A 60 -2.67 -14.85 -11.69
CA LYS A 60 -2.63 -16.12 -10.92
C LYS A 60 -1.64 -17.16 -11.47
N GLN A 61 -1.24 -17.06 -12.74
CA GLN A 61 -0.32 -18.02 -13.36
C GLN A 61 1.16 -17.76 -13.01
N PHE A 62 1.49 -16.58 -12.49
CA PHE A 62 2.87 -16.19 -12.17
C PHE A 62 3.25 -16.60 -10.75
N ARG A 63 4.54 -16.89 -10.54
CA ARG A 63 5.07 -17.18 -9.20
C ARG A 63 5.24 -15.86 -8.44
N GLN A 64 5.17 -15.91 -7.11
CA GLN A 64 5.29 -14.70 -6.29
C GLN A 64 6.61 -13.95 -6.48
N HIS A 65 7.71 -14.61 -6.86
CA HIS A 65 8.99 -13.96 -7.17
C HIS A 65 9.02 -13.24 -8.52
N ASP A 66 8.12 -13.59 -9.45
CA ASP A 66 7.98 -12.89 -10.73
C ASP A 66 7.14 -11.60 -10.59
N LEU A 67 6.53 -11.38 -9.42
CA LEU A 67 5.59 -10.30 -9.17
C LEU A 67 6.14 -9.32 -8.12
N CYS A 68 6.11 -8.02 -8.44
CA CYS A 68 6.33 -6.95 -7.48
C CYS A 68 5.11 -6.02 -7.45
N VAL A 69 4.79 -5.46 -6.29
CA VAL A 69 3.67 -4.52 -6.13
C VAL A 69 4.22 -3.17 -5.69
N THR A 70 3.94 -2.12 -6.46
CA THR A 70 4.22 -0.73 -6.08
C THR A 70 2.92 0.04 -5.86
N LEU A 71 3.04 1.10 -5.06
CA LEU A 71 1.97 2.07 -4.81
C LEU A 71 2.36 3.38 -5.48
N GLU A 72 1.56 3.84 -6.43
CA GLU A 72 1.86 5.04 -7.23
C GLU A 72 0.75 6.08 -7.01
N ARG A 73 1.12 7.30 -6.61
CA ARG A 73 0.16 8.42 -6.48
C ARG A 73 -0.36 8.82 -7.86
N GLU A 74 -1.64 9.12 -7.93
CA GLU A 74 -2.29 9.72 -9.10
C GLU A 74 -2.95 11.04 -8.67
N PRO A 75 -2.20 12.15 -8.63
CA PRO A 75 -2.74 13.45 -8.21
C PRO A 75 -3.79 13.99 -9.18
N ASP A 76 -3.67 13.66 -10.47
CA ASP A 76 -4.57 14.09 -11.55
C ASP A 76 -5.83 13.22 -11.68
N ASN A 77 -6.13 12.37 -10.68
CA ASN A 77 -7.31 11.51 -10.70
C ASN A 77 -8.60 12.34 -10.52
N ILE A 78 -9.49 12.27 -11.51
CA ILE A 78 -10.74 13.06 -11.58
C ILE A 78 -11.74 12.81 -10.43
N TYR A 79 -11.58 11.74 -9.64
CA TYR A 79 -12.48 11.38 -8.53
C TYR A 79 -11.87 11.58 -7.13
N ASP A 80 -10.53 11.60 -7.03
CA ASP A 80 -9.80 11.77 -5.77
C ASP A 80 -8.33 12.11 -6.02
N GLY A 81 -7.92 13.37 -5.81
CA GLY A 81 -6.51 13.78 -5.92
C GLY A 81 -5.56 13.12 -4.90
N ASN A 82 -6.08 12.34 -3.94
CA ASN A 82 -5.28 11.47 -3.07
C ASN A 82 -5.16 10.03 -3.60
N ALA A 83 -5.66 9.72 -4.80
CA ALA A 83 -5.67 8.36 -5.32
C ALA A 83 -4.26 7.72 -5.32
N ILE A 84 -4.19 6.45 -4.90
CA ILE A 84 -2.98 5.64 -4.98
C ILE A 84 -3.33 4.38 -5.77
N ARG A 85 -2.74 4.27 -6.97
CA ARG A 85 -2.82 3.09 -7.85
C ARG A 85 -2.01 1.95 -7.22
N ILE A 86 -2.56 0.74 -7.25
CA ILE A 86 -1.85 -0.50 -6.93
C ILE A 86 -1.36 -1.08 -8.26
N VAL A 87 -0.05 -1.02 -8.49
CA VAL A 87 0.59 -1.44 -9.72
C VAL A 87 1.32 -2.76 -9.48
N VAL A 88 1.01 -3.77 -10.28
CA VAL A 88 1.72 -5.06 -10.28
C VAL A 88 2.67 -5.10 -11.47
N HIS A 89 3.95 -5.28 -11.18
CA HIS A 89 5.02 -5.51 -12.15
C HIS A 89 5.24 -7.02 -12.29
N ILE A 90 5.32 -7.47 -13.54
CA ILE A 90 5.53 -8.87 -13.93
C ILE A 90 6.92 -8.93 -14.55
N PHE A 91 7.92 -9.32 -13.77
CA PHE A 91 9.33 -9.28 -14.17
C PHE A 91 9.62 -10.17 -15.37
N SER A 92 9.04 -11.38 -15.39
CA SER A 92 9.21 -12.35 -16.48
C SER A 92 8.69 -11.88 -17.85
N LEU A 93 7.85 -10.84 -17.88
CA LEU A 93 7.31 -10.23 -19.10
C LEU A 93 7.71 -8.76 -19.30
N SER A 94 8.45 -8.15 -18.37
CA SER A 94 8.72 -6.71 -18.32
C SER A 94 7.46 -5.83 -18.47
N LYS A 95 6.32 -6.27 -17.93
CA LYS A 95 5.02 -5.59 -18.02
C LYS A 95 4.54 -5.10 -16.65
N ARG A 96 3.76 -4.03 -16.63
CA ARG A 96 3.08 -3.51 -15.43
C ARG A 96 1.58 -3.34 -15.68
N THR A 97 0.76 -3.57 -14.67
CA THR A 97 -0.71 -3.41 -14.76
C THR A 97 -1.30 -2.83 -13.46
N VAL A 98 -2.36 -2.02 -13.57
CA VAL A 98 -3.06 -1.42 -12.42
C VAL A 98 -4.21 -2.33 -12.00
N VAL A 99 -4.03 -3.09 -10.92
CA VAL A 99 -5.04 -4.06 -10.45
C VAL A 99 -6.17 -3.42 -9.64
N GLY A 100 -5.97 -2.19 -9.16
CA GLY A 100 -6.94 -1.46 -8.36
C GLY A 100 -6.31 -0.26 -7.67
N TYR A 101 -6.95 0.22 -6.61
CA TYR A 101 -6.54 1.38 -5.83
C TYR A 101 -6.47 1.05 -4.33
N VAL A 102 -5.68 1.83 -3.59
CA VAL A 102 -5.78 1.86 -2.11
C VAL A 102 -7.15 2.44 -1.74
N PRO A 103 -7.86 1.91 -0.72
CA PRO A 103 -9.12 2.47 -0.27
C PRO A 103 -9.02 3.96 0.09
N LYS A 104 -9.97 4.77 -0.36
CA LYS A 104 -9.97 6.25 -0.26
C LYS A 104 -9.65 6.78 1.14
N GLU A 105 -10.23 6.17 2.16
CA GLU A 105 -9.99 6.54 3.57
C GLU A 105 -8.52 6.43 3.97
N LEU A 106 -7.85 5.36 3.53
CA LEU A 106 -6.43 5.11 3.79
C LEU A 106 -5.52 5.91 2.86
N ALA A 107 -5.91 6.09 1.59
CA ALA A 107 -5.15 6.87 0.61
C ALA A 107 -4.96 8.34 1.04
N ARG A 108 -5.89 8.87 1.86
CA ARG A 108 -5.80 10.19 2.49
C ARG A 108 -4.87 10.25 3.73
N GLU A 109 -4.46 9.12 4.30
CA GLU A 109 -3.63 9.06 5.53
C GLU A 109 -2.16 8.62 5.30
N LEU A 110 -1.93 8.00 4.15
CA LEU A 110 -0.62 7.82 3.53
C LEU A 110 -0.21 9.10 2.78
#